data_AF-A0A8J2NT48-F1
#
_entry.id   AF-A0A8J2NT48-F1
#
_cell.length_a   1.000
_cell.length_b   1.000
_cell.length_c   1.000
_cell.angle_alpha   90.00
_cell.angle_beta   90.00
_cell.angle_gamma   90.00
#
_symmetry.space_group_name_H-M   'P 1'
#
loop_
_entity.id
_entity.type
_entity.pdbx_description
1 polymer ?
#
loop_
_entity_poly.entity_id
_entity_poly.type
_entity_poly.pdbx_seq_one_letter_code
_entity_poly.pdbx_strand_id
1 'polypeptide(L)'
;MGFDESFVQDVKALHLDVGKMMDNPGSAMSSLLILMPALIQQFYNQEKTKYFAKSPHPPRHNEAFDYIIVGGGAAGSVLANRLSTESNNFKVLLLEAGGPPLQPSIIPGAGFFGIGGNGTDWLFESTKQNVSSRAVKTYKLPLFQGKGLGGSTLESLLVHMRGSPEIYDDWAKLVNDESWNNLNLKRFFKKSENYRGTYPDSEEIHGCSGEFPVEKTRYTPKPFLFEAAKENNFAINDVTVPVTSVYGRADSPIHSSIQYNAYTSFVKPILHRKNLKIQPYAEV
;
A
#
# COMPACT_ATOMS: atom_id res chain seq x y z
N MET A 1 -29.49 0.05 9.26
CA MET A 1 -28.96 0.00 7.87
C MET A 1 -29.15 -1.41 7.39
N GLY A 2 -30.14 -1.65 6.51
CA GLY A 2 -30.34 -2.97 5.93
C GLY A 2 -29.31 -3.22 4.84
N PHE A 3 -28.77 -4.44 4.78
CA PHE A 3 -27.94 -4.87 3.67
C PHE A 3 -28.79 -4.93 2.40
N ASP A 4 -28.24 -4.52 1.24
CA ASP A 4 -28.97 -4.57 -0.02
C ASP A 4 -29.11 -6.03 -0.52
N GLU A 5 -30.03 -6.26 -1.46
CA GLU A 5 -30.31 -7.60 -2.01
C GLU A 5 -29.12 -8.22 -2.75
N SER A 6 -28.21 -7.42 -3.33
CA SER A 6 -27.00 -7.90 -3.98
C SER A 6 -26.00 -8.45 -2.96
N PHE A 7 -25.84 -7.79 -1.81
CA PHE A 7 -25.01 -8.31 -0.70
C PHE A 7 -25.50 -9.68 -0.21
N VAL A 8 -26.82 -9.86 -0.10
CA VAL A 8 -27.42 -11.13 0.30
C VAL A 8 -27.18 -12.22 -0.74
N GLN A 9 -27.18 -11.89 -2.04
CA GLN A 9 -26.86 -12.84 -3.11
C GLN A 9 -25.37 -13.22 -3.13
N ASP A 10 -24.47 -12.24 -2.94
CA ASP A 10 -23.03 -12.48 -2.88
C ASP A 10 -22.64 -13.38 -1.69
N VAL A 11 -23.29 -13.20 -0.53
CA VAL A 11 -23.11 -14.06 0.65
C VAL A 11 -23.69 -15.47 0.43
N LYS A 12 -24.84 -15.59 -0.26
CA LYS A 12 -25.44 -16.89 -0.59
C LYS A 12 -24.61 -17.69 -1.58
N ALA A 13 -23.94 -17.05 -2.54
CA ALA A 13 -23.04 -17.70 -3.48
C ALA A 13 -21.85 -18.39 -2.77
N LEU A 14 -21.47 -17.91 -1.59
CA LEU A 14 -20.40 -18.47 -0.76
C LEU A 14 -20.84 -19.71 0.07
N HIS A 15 -22.09 -20.17 -0.03
CA HIS A 15 -22.64 -21.33 0.69
C HIS A 15 -22.50 -21.27 2.22
N LEU A 16 -22.65 -20.09 2.82
CA LEU A 16 -22.45 -19.89 4.26
C LEU A 16 -23.78 -19.82 5.01
N ASP A 17 -23.91 -20.61 6.07
CA ASP A 17 -25.01 -20.53 7.02
C ASP A 17 -24.67 -19.52 8.14
N VAL A 18 -25.08 -18.27 7.92
CA VAL A 18 -24.81 -17.13 8.83
C VAL A 18 -25.37 -17.35 10.24
N GLY A 19 -26.42 -18.18 10.39
CA GLY A 19 -27.01 -18.50 11.69
C GLY A 19 -26.08 -19.33 12.58
N LYS A 20 -25.42 -20.35 12.02
CA LYS A 20 -24.46 -21.21 12.75
C LYS A 20 -23.14 -20.53 13.07
N MET A 21 -22.83 -19.45 12.38
CA MET A 21 -21.59 -18.72 12.45
C MET A 21 -21.46 -17.81 13.68
N MET A 22 -22.60 -17.41 14.29
CA MET A 22 -22.63 -16.49 15.42
C MET A 22 -22.55 -17.19 16.79
N ASP A 23 -22.71 -18.52 16.85
CA ASP A 23 -22.81 -19.27 18.11
C ASP A 23 -21.46 -19.71 18.71
N ASN A 24 -20.32 -19.48 18.04
CA ASN A 24 -19.00 -19.86 18.51
C ASN A 24 -17.96 -18.73 18.30
N PRO A 25 -17.20 -18.31 19.32
CA PRO A 25 -16.21 -17.24 19.17
C PRO A 25 -15.10 -17.56 18.13
N GLY A 26 -14.78 -18.84 17.90
CA GLY A 26 -13.90 -19.26 16.80
C GLY A 26 -14.57 -19.19 15.43
N SER A 27 -15.88 -19.37 15.35
CA SER A 27 -16.63 -19.18 14.11
C SER A 27 -16.82 -17.70 13.79
N ALA A 28 -16.91 -16.80 14.77
CA ALA A 28 -17.05 -15.36 14.54
C ALA A 28 -15.87 -14.77 13.75
N MET A 29 -14.62 -15.13 14.09
CA MET A 29 -13.42 -14.69 13.35
C MET A 29 -13.39 -15.28 11.94
N SER A 30 -13.74 -16.56 11.81
CA SER A 30 -13.84 -17.27 10.53
C SER A 30 -14.90 -16.64 9.62
N SER A 31 -16.03 -16.20 10.20
CA SER A 31 -17.14 -15.57 9.48
C SER A 31 -16.78 -14.17 9.03
N LEU A 32 -16.04 -13.42 9.86
CA LEU A 32 -15.52 -12.10 9.50
C LEU A 32 -14.59 -12.19 8.28
N LEU A 33 -13.69 -13.18 8.27
CA LEU A 33 -12.76 -13.40 7.14
C LEU A 33 -13.50 -13.68 5.82
N ILE A 34 -14.67 -14.31 5.87
CA ILE A 34 -15.43 -14.65 4.66
C ILE A 34 -16.34 -13.50 4.21
N LEU A 35 -16.90 -12.71 5.15
CA LEU A 35 -17.78 -11.58 4.82
C LEU A 35 -17.01 -10.33 4.35
N MET A 36 -15.77 -10.14 4.81
CA MET A 36 -14.97 -8.95 4.49
C MET A 36 -14.71 -8.76 2.98
N PRO A 37 -14.35 -9.79 2.19
CA PRO A 37 -14.23 -9.66 0.74
C PRO A 37 -15.52 -9.19 0.06
N ALA A 38 -16.67 -9.74 0.45
CA ALA A 38 -17.97 -9.35 -0.11
C ALA A 38 -18.32 -7.89 0.25
N LEU A 39 -18.07 -7.48 1.50
CA LEU A 39 -18.22 -6.09 1.94
C LEU A 39 -17.32 -5.15 1.14
N ILE A 40 -16.06 -5.52 0.92
CA ILE A 40 -15.11 -4.73 0.12
C ILE A 40 -15.57 -4.59 -1.32
N GLN A 41 -16.09 -5.67 -1.92
CA GLN A 41 -16.65 -5.63 -3.26
C GLN A 41 -17.87 -4.71 -3.34
N GLN A 42 -18.73 -4.73 -2.32
CA GLN A 42 -19.87 -3.82 -2.22
C GLN A 42 -19.40 -2.36 -2.11
N PHE A 43 -18.42 -2.06 -1.26
CA PHE A 43 -17.82 -0.73 -1.15
C PHE A 43 -17.23 -0.27 -2.48
N TYR A 44 -16.56 -1.17 -3.20
CA TYR A 44 -16.01 -0.89 -4.53
C TYR A 44 -17.09 -0.45 -5.52
N ASN A 45 -18.18 -1.20 -5.63
CA ASN A 45 -19.28 -0.87 -6.54
C ASN A 45 -19.92 0.50 -6.21
N GLN A 46 -20.06 0.80 -4.92
CA GLN A 46 -20.60 2.08 -4.45
C GLN A 46 -19.65 3.26 -4.74
N GLU A 47 -18.36 3.12 -4.42
CA GLU A 47 -17.36 4.19 -4.62
C GLU A 47 -17.10 4.46 -6.10
N LYS A 48 -17.07 3.42 -6.94
CA LYS A 48 -16.99 3.57 -8.40
C LYS A 48 -18.09 4.48 -8.93
N THR A 49 -19.33 4.22 -8.52
CA THR A 49 -20.50 5.02 -8.93
C THR A 49 -20.40 6.48 -8.45
N LYS A 50 -20.01 6.70 -7.20
CA LYS A 50 -19.89 8.05 -6.62
C LYS A 50 -18.79 8.87 -7.30
N TYR A 51 -17.65 8.25 -7.63
CA TYR A 51 -16.52 8.98 -8.19
C TYR A 51 -16.82 9.51 -9.60
N PHE A 52 -17.46 8.72 -10.46
CA PHE A 52 -17.90 9.20 -11.78
C PHE A 52 -18.79 10.44 -11.70
N ALA A 53 -19.55 10.59 -10.60
CA ALA A 53 -20.39 11.76 -10.37
C ALA A 53 -19.64 13.00 -9.82
N LYS A 54 -18.43 12.85 -9.27
CA LYS A 54 -17.76 13.90 -8.46
C LYS A 54 -16.25 14.07 -8.72
N SER A 55 -15.70 13.50 -9.79
CA SER A 55 -14.25 13.54 -10.04
C SER A 55 -13.70 14.98 -10.00
N PRO A 56 -12.74 15.28 -9.11
CA PRO A 56 -12.11 16.59 -9.06
C PRO A 56 -11.22 16.76 -10.28
N HIS A 57 -11.63 17.64 -11.18
CA HIS A 57 -10.86 18.08 -12.36
C HIS A 57 -10.53 16.96 -13.38
N PRO A 58 -11.53 16.42 -14.09
CA PRO A 58 -11.24 15.56 -15.23
C PRO A 58 -10.45 16.35 -16.29
N PRO A 59 -9.47 15.72 -16.97
CA PRO A 59 -8.80 16.32 -18.13
C PRO A 59 -9.83 16.60 -19.23
N ARG A 60 -9.63 17.71 -19.96
CA ARG A 60 -10.46 18.01 -21.14
C ARG A 60 -9.88 17.33 -22.38
N HIS A 61 -10.74 17.07 -23.35
CA HIS A 61 -10.31 16.59 -24.66
C HIS A 61 -9.31 17.58 -25.29
N ASN A 62 -8.19 17.08 -25.80
CA ASN A 62 -7.06 17.84 -26.36
C ASN A 62 -6.38 18.83 -25.39
N GLU A 63 -6.48 18.60 -24.07
CA GLU A 63 -5.68 19.35 -23.09
C GLU A 63 -4.21 18.88 -23.12
N ALA A 64 -3.28 19.83 -23.15
CA ALA A 64 -1.84 19.57 -23.14
C ALA A 64 -1.27 19.59 -21.73
N PHE A 65 -0.36 18.65 -21.45
CA PHE A 65 0.31 18.45 -20.17
C PHE A 65 1.83 18.43 -20.37
N ASP A 66 2.57 18.96 -19.40
CA ASP A 66 4.04 18.90 -19.40
C ASP A 66 4.51 17.50 -19.01
N TYR A 67 3.78 16.84 -18.10
CA TYR A 67 4.04 15.47 -17.68
C TYR A 67 2.76 14.64 -17.66
N ILE A 68 2.84 13.45 -18.23
CA ILE A 68 1.81 12.40 -18.12
C ILE A 68 2.43 11.25 -17.34
N ILE A 69 1.84 10.93 -16.19
CA ILE A 69 2.24 9.83 -15.32
C ILE A 69 1.27 8.69 -15.56
N VAL A 70 1.80 7.56 -16.03
CA VAL A 70 1.03 6.33 -16.25
C VAL A 70 1.16 5.44 -15.01
N GLY A 71 0.06 5.27 -14.29
CA GLY A 71 -0.03 4.51 -13.04
C GLY A 71 -0.04 5.41 -11.81
N GLY A 72 -1.15 5.39 -11.07
CA GLY A 72 -1.37 6.07 -9.80
C GLY A 72 -0.82 5.33 -8.59
N GLY A 73 0.09 4.37 -8.78
CA GLY A 73 0.69 3.56 -7.72
C GLY A 73 1.67 4.31 -6.81
N ALA A 74 2.54 3.58 -6.11
CA ALA A 74 3.50 4.15 -5.14
C ALA A 74 4.36 5.28 -5.75
N ALA A 75 5.10 4.98 -6.81
CA ALA A 75 5.99 5.93 -7.46
C ALA A 75 5.21 7.06 -8.17
N GLY A 76 4.14 6.72 -8.89
CA GLY A 76 3.31 7.70 -9.59
C GLY A 76 2.66 8.71 -8.66
N SER A 77 2.22 8.29 -7.48
CA SER A 77 1.71 9.16 -6.43
C SER A 77 2.76 10.17 -5.95
N VAL A 78 4.01 9.72 -5.74
CA VAL A 78 5.13 10.59 -5.37
C VAL A 78 5.46 11.56 -6.51
N LEU A 79 5.58 11.07 -7.75
CA LEU A 79 5.86 11.91 -8.92
C LEU A 79 4.79 12.99 -9.11
N ALA A 80 3.51 12.64 -9.02
CA ALA A 80 2.40 13.58 -9.11
C ALA A 80 2.53 14.69 -8.06
N ASN A 81 2.91 14.33 -6.82
CA ASN A 81 3.16 15.31 -5.77
C ASN A 81 4.35 16.21 -6.05
N ARG A 82 5.49 15.65 -6.46
CA ARG A 82 6.72 16.41 -6.66
C ARG A 82 6.70 17.28 -7.91
N LEU A 83 6.12 16.79 -9.01
CA LEU A 83 6.07 17.54 -10.27
C LEU A 83 5.03 18.65 -10.22
N SER A 84 3.89 18.45 -9.54
CA SER A 84 2.83 19.44 -9.45
C SER A 84 3.07 20.54 -8.41
N THR A 85 4.21 20.58 -7.72
CA THR A 85 4.48 21.66 -6.74
C THR A 85 4.41 23.03 -7.41
N GLU A 86 3.89 24.03 -6.69
CA GLU A 86 3.66 25.37 -7.22
C GLU A 86 4.93 26.03 -7.78
N SER A 87 6.09 25.71 -7.20
CA SER A 87 7.40 26.16 -7.66
C SER A 87 7.74 25.77 -9.10
N ASN A 88 7.16 24.68 -9.61
CA ASN A 88 7.51 24.13 -10.92
C ASN A 88 6.59 24.62 -12.03
N ASN A 89 5.37 25.07 -11.68
CA ASN A 89 4.31 25.49 -12.61
C ASN A 89 3.99 24.50 -13.76
N PHE A 90 4.32 23.21 -13.59
CA PHE A 90 4.01 22.17 -14.57
C PHE A 90 2.55 21.73 -14.50
N LYS A 91 1.92 21.51 -15.66
CA LYS A 91 0.66 20.80 -15.81
C LYS A 91 0.91 19.30 -15.81
N VAL A 92 0.36 18.59 -14.84
CA VAL A 92 0.59 17.16 -14.62
C VAL A 92 -0.73 16.40 -14.76
N LEU A 93 -0.71 15.33 -15.56
CA LEU A 93 -1.81 14.37 -15.66
C LEU A 93 -1.38 13.04 -15.02
N LEU A 94 -2.17 12.55 -14.07
CA LEU A 94 -2.04 11.22 -13.48
C LEU A 94 -3.13 10.30 -14.01
N LEU A 95 -2.74 9.24 -14.73
CA LEU A 95 -3.63 8.21 -15.25
C LEU A 95 -3.55 6.96 -14.37
N GLU A 96 -4.69 6.37 -14.02
CA GLU A 96 -4.76 5.14 -13.23
C GLU A 96 -5.91 4.25 -13.71
N ALA A 97 -5.63 2.96 -13.90
CA ALA A 97 -6.63 2.01 -14.42
C ALA A 97 -7.69 1.64 -13.37
N GLY A 98 -7.35 1.68 -12.09
CA GLY A 98 -8.29 1.48 -10.99
C GLY A 98 -8.97 2.76 -10.50
N GLY A 99 -9.76 2.59 -9.44
CA GLY A 99 -10.53 3.66 -8.80
C GLY A 99 -9.79 4.39 -7.67
N PRO A 100 -10.45 5.32 -6.98
CA PRO A 100 -9.95 5.83 -5.70
C PRO A 100 -9.86 4.71 -4.64
N PRO A 101 -9.03 4.87 -3.59
CA PRO A 101 -9.01 3.92 -2.49
C PRO A 101 -10.40 3.74 -1.88
N LEU A 102 -10.74 2.50 -1.54
CA LEU A 102 -11.95 2.19 -0.78
C LEU A 102 -11.82 2.74 0.64
N GLN A 103 -12.92 3.19 1.24
CA GLN A 103 -12.90 3.72 2.60
C GLN A 103 -12.25 2.78 3.62
N PRO A 104 -12.48 1.45 3.59
CA PRO A 104 -11.82 0.53 4.51
C PRO A 104 -10.28 0.48 4.38
N SER A 105 -9.68 0.93 3.27
CA SER A 105 -8.22 0.90 3.08
C SER A 105 -7.43 1.77 4.08
N ILE A 106 -8.10 2.66 4.80
CA ILE A 106 -7.50 3.47 5.87
C ILE A 106 -7.47 2.74 7.22
N ILE A 107 -8.18 1.61 7.35
CA ILE A 107 -8.16 0.78 8.55
C ILE A 107 -6.91 -0.10 8.49
N PRO A 108 -6.00 -0.02 9.48
CA PRO A 108 -4.79 -0.83 9.49
C PRO A 108 -5.05 -2.33 9.26
N GLY A 109 -4.49 -2.87 8.18
CA GLY A 109 -4.54 -4.28 7.82
C GLY A 109 -5.78 -4.68 7.02
N ALA A 110 -6.78 -3.80 6.88
CA ALA A 110 -7.97 -4.10 6.08
C ALA A 110 -7.66 -4.18 4.56
N GLY A 111 -6.58 -3.53 4.12
CA GLY A 111 -6.07 -3.63 2.75
C GLY A 111 -5.79 -5.06 2.30
N PHE A 112 -5.43 -5.95 3.23
CA PHE A 112 -5.22 -7.38 2.97
C PHE A 112 -6.45 -8.05 2.32
N PHE A 113 -7.66 -7.62 2.69
CA PHE A 113 -8.89 -8.20 2.15
C PHE A 113 -9.23 -7.72 0.73
N GLY A 114 -8.50 -6.73 0.21
CA GLY A 114 -8.60 -6.30 -1.18
C GLY A 114 -7.80 -7.18 -2.15
N ILE A 115 -6.87 -7.99 -1.63
CA ILE A 115 -6.02 -8.89 -2.39
C ILE A 115 -6.89 -9.94 -3.10
N GLY A 116 -6.69 -10.12 -4.39
CA GLY A 116 -7.48 -11.04 -5.20
C GLY A 116 -8.93 -10.58 -5.44
N GLY A 117 -9.29 -9.35 -5.05
CA GLY A 117 -10.62 -8.78 -5.24
C GLY A 117 -10.82 -8.21 -6.65
N ASN A 118 -12.03 -8.38 -7.20
CA ASN A 118 -12.33 -7.91 -8.55
C ASN A 118 -12.40 -6.37 -8.58
N GLY A 119 -11.46 -5.76 -9.30
CA GLY A 119 -11.35 -4.32 -9.46
C GLY A 119 -10.47 -3.61 -8.43
N THR A 120 -10.06 -4.31 -7.36
CA THR A 120 -9.05 -3.84 -6.39
C THR A 120 -7.67 -4.46 -6.62
N ASP A 121 -7.60 -5.60 -7.29
CA ASP A 121 -6.38 -6.31 -7.68
C ASP A 121 -6.38 -6.52 -9.20
N TRP A 122 -5.19 -6.59 -9.81
CA TRP A 122 -5.00 -6.93 -11.21
C TRP A 122 -5.25 -8.41 -11.54
N LEU A 123 -5.22 -9.29 -10.53
CA LEU A 123 -5.44 -10.74 -10.67
C LEU A 123 -4.49 -11.40 -11.65
N PHE A 124 -3.24 -10.93 -11.70
CA PHE A 124 -2.24 -11.56 -12.55
C PHE A 124 -1.94 -12.98 -12.07
N GLU A 125 -1.63 -13.86 -13.00
CA GLU A 125 -1.14 -15.19 -12.73
C GLU A 125 0.18 -15.42 -13.45
N SER A 126 1.09 -16.16 -12.81
CA SER A 126 2.27 -16.64 -13.51
C SER A 126 1.91 -17.66 -14.60
N THR A 127 2.83 -17.87 -15.53
CA THR A 127 2.79 -19.07 -16.38
C THR A 127 2.97 -20.32 -15.53
N LYS A 128 2.62 -21.49 -16.08
CA LYS A 128 2.78 -22.77 -15.38
C LYS A 128 4.23 -22.96 -14.91
N GLN A 129 4.40 -23.21 -13.61
CA GLN A 129 5.69 -23.48 -13.00
C GLN A 129 5.95 -24.98 -12.96
N ASN A 130 6.99 -25.44 -13.66
CA ASN A 130 7.30 -26.88 -13.76
C ASN A 130 8.15 -27.41 -12.58
N VAL A 131 8.87 -26.52 -11.90
CA VAL A 131 9.81 -26.85 -10.81
C VAL A 131 9.36 -26.34 -9.44
N SER A 132 8.36 -25.47 -9.38
CA SER A 132 7.79 -24.88 -8.16
C SER A 132 6.26 -24.94 -8.18
N SER A 133 5.59 -24.39 -7.16
CA SER A 133 4.13 -24.22 -7.12
C SER A 133 3.30 -25.51 -7.20
N ARG A 134 3.89 -26.65 -6.87
CA ARG A 134 3.24 -27.98 -6.92
C ARG A 134 2.08 -28.14 -5.93
N ALA A 135 1.99 -27.25 -4.94
CA ALA A 135 0.87 -27.18 -4.00
C ALA A 135 -0.38 -26.50 -4.58
N VAL A 136 -0.25 -25.77 -5.70
CA VAL A 136 -1.37 -25.14 -6.38
C VAL A 136 -1.83 -26.04 -7.52
N LYS A 137 -3.11 -26.40 -7.57
CA LYS A 137 -3.65 -27.36 -8.57
C LYS A 137 -3.36 -26.95 -10.02
N THR A 138 -3.36 -25.65 -10.31
CA THR A 138 -3.09 -25.10 -11.65
C THR A 138 -1.61 -25.00 -11.96
N TYR A 139 -0.73 -25.16 -10.95
CA TYR A 139 0.71 -24.89 -11.02
C TYR A 139 1.04 -23.44 -11.45
N LYS A 140 0.07 -22.53 -11.35
CA LYS A 140 0.23 -21.09 -11.57
C LYS A 140 0.15 -20.39 -10.22
N LEU A 141 0.99 -19.38 -10.01
CA LEU A 141 0.94 -18.57 -8.81
C LEU A 141 0.12 -17.31 -9.07
N PRO A 142 -0.79 -16.94 -8.17
CA PRO A 142 -1.36 -15.61 -8.19
C PRO A 142 -0.27 -14.58 -7.89
N LEU A 143 -0.28 -13.49 -8.66
CA LEU A 143 0.63 -12.35 -8.56
C LEU A 143 -0.19 -11.11 -8.21
N PHE A 144 -0.49 -10.98 -6.92
CA PHE A 144 -1.33 -9.90 -6.40
C PHE A 144 -0.68 -8.54 -6.65
N GLN A 145 -1.44 -7.63 -7.26
CA GLN A 145 -1.03 -6.25 -7.50
C GLN A 145 -2.24 -5.35 -7.36
N GLY A 146 -2.20 -4.42 -6.40
CA GLY A 146 -3.28 -3.46 -6.21
C GLY A 146 -3.55 -2.61 -7.46
N LYS A 147 -4.83 -2.53 -7.82
CA LYS A 147 -5.39 -1.75 -8.92
C LYS A 147 -6.21 -0.58 -8.37
N GLY A 148 -5.69 0.63 -8.49
CA GLY A 148 -6.30 1.83 -7.92
C GLY A 148 -5.30 2.93 -7.61
N LEU A 149 -5.80 4.11 -7.29
CA LEU A 149 -4.98 5.23 -6.84
C LEU A 149 -4.32 4.85 -5.50
N GLY A 150 -2.98 4.74 -5.50
CA GLY A 150 -2.18 4.16 -4.43
C GLY A 150 -1.55 2.81 -4.81
N GLY A 151 -2.09 2.12 -5.81
CA GLY A 151 -1.62 0.83 -6.34
C GLY A 151 -1.48 -0.23 -5.25
N SER A 152 -0.44 -1.06 -5.33
CA SER A 152 -0.19 -2.15 -4.37
C SER A 152 0.05 -1.68 -2.93
N THR A 153 0.24 -0.37 -2.67
CA THR A 153 0.28 0.14 -1.28
C THR A 153 -1.08 0.11 -0.59
N LEU A 154 -2.16 -0.04 -1.34
CA LEU A 154 -3.52 -0.25 -0.81
C LEU A 154 -3.66 -1.61 -0.12
N GLU A 155 -2.90 -2.61 -0.56
CA GLU A 155 -2.91 -3.99 -0.07
C GLU A 155 -1.83 -4.23 1.00
N SER A 156 -1.19 -3.16 1.48
CA SER A 156 -0.04 -3.22 2.37
C SER A 156 -0.30 -4.05 3.63
N LEU A 157 0.67 -4.90 3.97
CA LEU A 157 0.74 -5.63 5.23
C LEU A 157 1.31 -4.79 6.39
N LEU A 158 1.39 -3.46 6.21
CA LEU A 158 1.84 -2.49 7.22
C LEU A 158 3.29 -2.63 7.67
N VAL A 159 4.16 -3.20 6.85
CA VAL A 159 5.59 -3.31 7.18
C VAL A 159 6.36 -2.20 6.47
N HIS A 160 7.00 -1.32 7.24
CA HIS A 160 7.96 -0.35 6.74
C HIS A 160 9.39 -0.87 6.98
N MET A 161 10.12 -1.13 5.89
CA MET A 161 11.51 -1.59 5.92
C MET A 161 12.30 -0.94 4.79
N ARG A 162 13.63 -0.92 4.97
CA ARG A 162 14.60 -0.49 3.96
C ARG A 162 15.51 -1.66 3.59
N GLY A 163 16.13 -1.60 2.43
CA GLY A 163 17.16 -2.56 2.03
C GLY A 163 18.47 -2.31 2.79
N SER A 164 19.34 -3.31 2.81
CA SER A 164 20.70 -3.16 3.31
C SER A 164 21.50 -2.21 2.38
N PRO A 165 22.42 -1.39 2.92
CA PRO A 165 23.22 -0.44 2.14
C PRO A 165 23.87 -1.02 0.90
N GLU A 166 24.39 -2.24 1.03
CA GLU A 166 25.18 -2.93 0.01
C GLU A 166 24.34 -3.16 -1.26
N ILE A 167 23.02 -3.35 -1.12
CA ILE A 167 22.10 -3.50 -2.25
C ILE A 167 22.10 -2.23 -3.11
N TYR A 168 22.06 -1.05 -2.49
CA TYR A 168 22.05 0.23 -3.20
C TYR A 168 23.42 0.55 -3.81
N ASP A 169 24.50 0.23 -3.11
CA ASP A 169 25.86 0.39 -3.65
C ASP A 169 26.10 -0.55 -4.85
N ASP A 170 25.54 -1.76 -4.82
CA ASP A 170 25.58 -2.67 -5.95
C ASP A 170 24.71 -2.18 -7.12
N TRP A 171 23.57 -1.52 -6.86
CA TRP A 171 22.80 -0.85 -7.91
C TRP A 171 23.63 0.21 -8.60
N ALA A 172 24.29 1.09 -7.83
CA ALA A 172 25.14 2.15 -8.37
C ALA A 172 26.23 1.60 -9.29
N LYS A 173 26.87 0.49 -8.91
CA LYS A 173 27.85 -0.22 -9.76
C LYS A 173 27.20 -0.78 -11.02
N LEU A 174 26.07 -1.45 -10.90
CA LEU A 174 25.37 -2.09 -12.03
C LEU A 174 24.93 -1.08 -13.09
N VAL A 175 24.44 0.09 -12.66
CA VAL A 175 23.99 1.15 -13.58
C VAL A 175 25.09 2.17 -13.92
N ASN A 176 26.27 2.04 -13.30
CA ASN A 176 27.39 2.98 -13.40
C ASN A 176 26.98 4.44 -13.08
N ASP A 177 26.22 4.63 -12.01
CA ASP A 177 25.75 5.93 -11.52
C ASP A 177 25.71 5.96 -9.99
N GLU A 178 26.65 6.70 -9.40
CA GLU A 178 26.77 6.89 -7.95
C GLU A 178 25.54 7.53 -7.31
N SER A 179 24.67 8.19 -8.08
CA SER A 179 23.43 8.77 -7.55
C SER A 179 22.49 7.72 -6.92
N TRP A 180 22.67 6.44 -7.26
CA TRP A 180 21.93 5.29 -6.74
C TRP A 180 22.57 4.62 -5.52
N ASN A 181 23.75 5.06 -5.08
CA ASN A 181 24.40 4.45 -3.92
C ASN A 181 23.65 4.77 -2.62
N ASN A 182 23.92 4.01 -1.55
CA ASN A 182 23.18 4.15 -0.29
C ASN A 182 23.28 5.56 0.30
N LEU A 183 24.47 6.17 0.23
CA LEU A 183 24.72 7.52 0.75
C LEU A 183 23.84 8.57 0.06
N ASN A 184 23.73 8.49 -1.28
CA ASN A 184 22.95 9.41 -2.09
C ASN A 184 21.44 9.15 -1.99
N LEU A 185 21.01 7.89 -1.83
CA LEU A 185 19.60 7.55 -1.65
C LEU A 185 19.07 7.86 -0.24
N LYS A 186 19.94 7.83 0.80
CA LYS A 186 19.56 8.12 2.20
C LYS A 186 18.77 9.43 2.33
N ARG A 187 19.17 10.48 1.60
CA ARG A 187 18.48 11.78 1.63
C ARG A 187 17.03 11.67 1.13
N PHE A 188 16.75 10.80 0.16
CA PHE A 188 15.41 10.62 -0.40
C PHE A 188 14.53 9.77 0.52
N PHE A 189 15.08 8.73 1.16
CA PHE A 189 14.37 7.99 2.20
C PHE A 189 13.91 8.93 3.32
N LYS A 190 14.82 9.77 3.83
CA LYS A 190 14.51 10.80 4.83
C LYS A 190 13.49 11.82 4.29
N LYS A 191 13.62 12.27 3.05
CA LYS A 191 12.72 13.28 2.47
C LYS A 191 11.26 12.81 2.41
N SER A 192 11.01 11.54 2.14
CA SER A 192 9.63 11.01 2.07
C SER A 192 9.03 10.71 3.44
N GLU A 193 9.86 10.45 4.44
CA GLU A 193 9.46 9.86 5.70
C GLU A 193 9.10 10.90 6.77
N ASN A 194 8.10 10.55 7.57
CA ASN A 194 7.72 11.25 8.79
C ASN A 194 7.63 10.25 9.95
N TYR A 195 8.82 9.87 10.41
CA TYR A 195 9.06 8.91 11.46
C TYR A 195 8.74 9.52 12.82
N ARG A 196 8.01 8.76 13.65
CA ARG A 196 7.69 9.14 15.04
C ARG A 196 8.03 8.03 16.03
N GLY A 197 9.03 7.22 15.71
CA GLY A 197 9.57 6.24 16.64
C GLY A 197 10.59 6.84 17.60
N THR A 198 11.24 5.94 18.34
CA THR A 198 12.08 6.29 19.50
C THR A 198 13.41 5.53 19.52
N TYR A 199 13.86 5.00 18.38
CA TYR A 199 15.15 4.32 18.33
C TYR A 199 16.31 5.32 18.54
N PRO A 200 17.44 4.89 19.13
CA PRO A 200 18.66 5.68 19.16
C PRO A 200 19.07 6.13 17.75
N ASP A 201 19.69 7.30 17.62
CA ASP A 201 20.18 7.86 16.35
C ASP A 201 19.10 8.06 15.26
N SER A 202 17.82 8.05 15.65
CA SER A 202 16.69 8.17 14.71
C SER A 202 16.80 9.42 13.83
N GLU A 203 17.29 10.55 14.35
CA GLU A 203 17.39 11.80 13.58
C GLU A 203 18.43 11.73 12.45
N GLU A 204 19.47 10.91 12.58
CA GLU A 204 20.46 10.70 11.53
C GLU A 204 19.92 9.79 10.42
N ILE A 205 19.09 8.82 10.78
CA ILE A 205 18.65 7.71 9.93
C ILE A 205 17.29 8.00 9.28
N HIS A 206 16.38 8.62 10.02
CA HIS A 206 15.00 8.86 9.64
C HIS A 206 14.70 10.33 9.32
N GLY A 207 13.70 10.53 8.48
CA GLY A 207 13.08 11.83 8.27
C GLY A 207 11.87 12.00 9.16
N CYS A 208 11.65 13.22 9.64
CA CYS A 208 10.54 13.55 10.56
C CYS A 208 9.55 14.57 9.96
N SER A 209 9.69 14.91 8.68
CA SER A 209 8.94 16.01 8.05
C SER A 209 8.33 15.69 6.70
N GLY A 210 8.51 14.46 6.19
CA GLY A 210 7.91 14.01 4.94
C GLY A 210 6.40 13.77 5.04
N GLU A 211 5.84 13.27 3.94
CA GLU A 211 4.40 13.02 3.81
C GLU A 211 3.99 11.61 4.25
N PHE A 212 4.94 10.69 4.37
CA PHE A 212 4.68 9.29 4.68
C PHE A 212 4.91 9.02 6.17
N PRO A 213 3.86 8.96 6.99
CA PRO A 213 4.03 8.72 8.41
C PRO A 213 4.46 7.29 8.69
N VAL A 214 5.38 7.13 9.63
CA VAL A 214 5.85 5.82 10.10
C VAL A 214 5.87 5.84 11.62
N GLU A 215 5.18 4.87 12.23
CA GLU A 215 5.03 4.74 13.68
C GLU A 215 5.15 3.29 14.12
N LYS A 216 5.56 3.10 15.37
CA LYS A 216 5.39 1.82 16.06
C LYS A 216 3.91 1.48 16.15
N THR A 217 3.55 0.23 15.87
CA THR A 217 2.16 -0.22 16.08
C THR A 217 1.75 -0.09 17.56
N ARG A 218 0.47 -0.28 17.89
CA ARG A 218 0.08 -0.39 19.32
C ARG A 218 0.31 -1.80 19.89
N TYR A 219 0.45 -2.79 19.01
CA TYR A 219 0.65 -4.19 19.39
C TYR A 219 2.10 -4.46 19.79
N THR A 220 2.36 -4.66 21.07
CA THR A 220 3.68 -5.08 21.54
C THR A 220 3.82 -6.60 21.42
N PRO A 221 4.81 -7.12 20.66
CA PRO A 221 5.04 -8.56 20.57
C PRO A 221 5.38 -9.16 21.94
N LYS A 222 5.14 -10.46 22.09
CA LYS A 222 5.41 -11.17 23.34
C LYS A 222 6.93 -11.17 23.65
N PRO A 223 7.35 -10.91 24.89
CA PRO A 223 8.77 -10.78 25.24
C PRO A 223 9.63 -12.00 24.88
N PHE A 224 9.07 -13.22 24.96
CA PHE A 224 9.82 -14.46 24.68
C PHE A 224 10.42 -14.51 23.27
N LEU A 225 9.82 -13.82 22.29
CA LEU A 225 10.36 -13.75 20.93
C LEU A 225 11.69 -12.99 20.88
N PHE A 226 11.82 -11.94 21.67
CA PHE A 226 13.07 -11.16 21.77
C PHE A 226 14.13 -11.90 22.59
N GLU A 227 13.74 -12.63 23.64
CA GLU A 227 14.69 -13.46 24.40
C GLU A 227 15.23 -14.60 23.54
N ALA A 228 14.38 -15.30 22.79
CA ALA A 228 14.82 -16.32 21.84
C ALA A 228 15.77 -15.75 20.76
N ALA A 229 15.50 -14.53 20.27
CA ALA A 229 16.39 -13.86 19.33
C ALA A 229 17.77 -13.59 19.94
N LYS A 230 17.83 -13.12 21.19
CA LYS A 230 19.10 -12.90 21.91
C LYS A 230 19.85 -14.21 22.17
N GLU A 231 19.16 -15.28 22.55
CA GLU A 231 19.74 -16.62 22.73
C GLU A 231 20.40 -17.14 21.42
N ASN A 232 19.88 -16.71 20.27
CA ASN A 232 20.43 -17.00 18.95
C ASN A 232 21.41 -15.93 18.44
N ASN A 233 21.90 -15.05 19.33
CA ASN A 233 22.86 -13.99 19.03
C ASN A 233 22.39 -12.93 18.01
N PHE A 234 21.08 -12.72 17.85
CA PHE A 234 20.57 -11.59 17.09
C PHE A 234 20.63 -10.31 17.92
N ALA A 235 21.22 -9.26 17.35
CA ALA A 235 21.17 -7.93 17.94
C ALA A 235 19.73 -7.38 17.88
N ILE A 236 19.25 -6.81 18.99
CA ILE A 236 17.94 -6.18 19.03
C ILE A 236 18.06 -4.72 18.59
N ASN A 237 17.47 -4.36 17.46
CA ASN A 237 17.56 -2.99 16.94
C ASN A 237 16.33 -2.62 16.09
N ASP A 238 16.35 -1.42 15.54
CA ASP A 238 15.51 -0.98 14.44
C ASP A 238 15.80 -1.82 13.19
N VAL A 239 14.76 -2.35 12.55
CA VAL A 239 14.89 -3.20 11.34
C VAL A 239 15.08 -2.40 10.05
N THR A 240 15.05 -1.08 10.13
CA THR A 240 15.18 -0.16 9.00
C THR A 240 16.54 0.52 8.94
N VAL A 241 17.39 0.29 9.95
CA VAL A 241 18.76 0.82 10.00
C VAL A 241 19.66 0.06 9.03
N PRO A 242 20.72 0.72 8.53
CA PRO A 242 21.65 0.16 7.54
C PRO A 242 22.59 -0.91 8.15
N VAL A 243 22.03 -1.99 8.68
CA VAL A 243 22.75 -3.11 9.30
C VAL A 243 22.27 -4.43 8.71
N THR A 244 23.18 -5.40 8.65
CA THR A 244 22.99 -6.61 7.85
C THR A 244 22.07 -7.64 8.50
N SER A 245 21.98 -7.70 9.83
CA SER A 245 21.16 -8.69 10.54
C SER A 245 20.80 -8.23 11.95
N VAL A 246 19.54 -7.84 12.15
CA VAL A 246 18.98 -7.47 13.45
C VAL A 246 17.62 -8.10 13.63
N TYR A 247 17.26 -8.34 14.88
CA TYR A 247 15.91 -8.68 15.26
C TYR A 247 15.24 -7.45 15.84
N GLY A 248 14.06 -7.11 15.35
CA GLY A 248 13.40 -5.90 15.78
C GLY A 248 11.94 -5.92 15.47
N ARG A 249 11.25 -4.93 16.02
CA ARG A 249 9.85 -4.69 15.70
C ARG A 249 9.79 -3.91 14.40
N ALA A 250 8.98 -4.38 13.46
CA ALA A 250 8.67 -3.60 12.27
C ALA A 250 7.77 -2.41 12.64
N ASP A 251 8.15 -1.23 12.16
CA ASP A 251 7.31 -0.04 12.19
C ASP A 251 6.37 -0.03 10.99
N SER A 252 5.29 0.73 11.11
CA SER A 252 4.18 0.67 10.19
C SER A 252 3.83 2.03 9.61
N PRO A 253 3.33 2.08 8.36
CA PRO A 253 2.86 3.30 7.73
C PRO A 253 1.48 3.69 8.28
N ILE A 254 1.45 4.07 9.55
CA ILE A 254 0.26 4.44 10.29
C ILE A 254 0.47 5.76 11.00
N HIS A 255 -0.61 6.50 11.22
CA HIS A 255 -0.62 7.63 12.13
C HIS A 255 -1.99 7.72 12.80
N SER A 256 -2.01 7.89 14.13
CA SER A 256 -3.26 8.00 14.90
C SER A 256 -4.24 6.85 14.62
N SER A 257 -3.72 5.63 14.50
CA SER A 257 -4.47 4.39 14.19
C SER A 257 -5.09 4.33 12.79
N ILE A 258 -4.66 5.18 11.87
CA ILE A 258 -5.07 5.19 10.47
C ILE A 258 -3.90 4.71 9.61
N GLN A 259 -4.16 3.82 8.66
CA GLN A 259 -3.20 3.38 7.64
C GLN A 259 -3.01 4.46 6.57
N TYR A 260 -1.74 4.67 6.20
CA TYR A 260 -1.33 5.55 5.12
C TYR A 260 -0.80 4.72 3.96
N ASN A 261 -1.46 4.88 2.81
CA ASN A 261 -1.01 4.37 1.52
C ASN A 261 -0.47 5.54 0.68
N ALA A 262 0.12 5.23 -0.48
CA ALA A 262 0.75 6.24 -1.32
C ALA A 262 -0.23 7.35 -1.78
N TYR A 263 -1.50 7.01 -2.04
CA TYR A 263 -2.51 8.01 -2.38
C TYR A 263 -2.80 8.93 -1.19
N THR A 264 -3.07 8.37 -0.02
CA THR A 264 -3.39 9.15 1.20
C THR A 264 -2.23 10.05 1.61
N SER A 265 -0.99 9.60 1.46
CA SER A 265 0.22 10.39 1.77
C SER A 265 0.53 11.45 0.72
N PHE A 266 0.57 11.09 -0.56
CA PHE A 266 1.16 11.96 -1.58
C PHE A 266 0.13 12.66 -2.47
N VAL A 267 -1.03 12.05 -2.75
CA VAL A 267 -2.01 12.59 -3.72
C VAL A 267 -3.18 13.29 -3.04
N LYS A 268 -3.78 12.66 -2.02
CA LYS A 268 -4.93 13.21 -1.30
C LYS A 268 -4.70 14.63 -0.76
N PRO A 269 -3.54 14.97 -0.17
CA PRO A 269 -3.32 16.31 0.37
C PRO A 269 -3.23 17.41 -0.70
N ILE A 270 -2.94 17.05 -1.95
CA ILE A 270 -2.67 17.98 -3.06
C ILE A 270 -3.78 18.04 -4.10
N LEU A 271 -4.94 17.43 -3.84
CA LEU A 271 -6.09 17.44 -4.75
C LEU A 271 -6.61 18.86 -5.06
N HIS A 272 -6.27 19.84 -4.22
CA HIS A 272 -6.61 21.24 -4.42
C HIS A 272 -5.75 21.93 -5.50
N ARG A 273 -4.63 21.33 -5.92
CA ARG A 273 -3.72 21.90 -6.92
C ARG A 273 -4.36 21.86 -8.31
N LYS A 274 -4.61 23.03 -8.88
CA LYS A 274 -5.32 23.18 -10.17
C LYS A 274 -4.54 22.65 -11.38
N ASN A 275 -3.21 22.61 -11.28
CA ASN A 275 -2.28 22.12 -12.29
C ASN A 275 -2.10 20.59 -12.27
N LEU A 276 -2.70 19.88 -11.31
CA LEU A 276 -2.77 18.42 -11.29
C LEU A 276 -4.16 17.97 -11.76
N LYS A 277 -4.20 17.13 -12.79
CA LYS A 277 -5.40 16.40 -13.23
C LYS A 277 -5.22 14.93 -12.92
N ILE A 278 -6.28 14.28 -12.45
CA ILE A 278 -6.25 12.85 -12.11
C ILE A 278 -7.40 12.19 -12.84
N GLN A 279 -7.09 11.17 -13.63
CA GLN A 279 -8.05 10.37 -14.35
C GLN A 279 -7.94 8.92 -13.91
N PRO A 280 -8.75 8.48 -12.94
CA PRO A 280 -8.90 7.06 -12.63
C PRO A 280 -9.77 6.37 -13.69
N TYR A 281 -9.78 5.05 -13.66
CA TYR A 281 -10.39 4.19 -14.67
C TYR A 281 -9.88 4.45 -16.10
N ALA A 282 -8.65 4.94 -16.23
CA ALA A 282 -7.93 5.08 -17.49
C ALA A 282 -6.87 4.00 -17.61
N GLU A 283 -7.13 3.02 -18.47
CA GLU A 283 -6.17 1.98 -18.83
C GLU A 283 -5.38 2.46 -20.06
N VAL A 284 -4.05 2.40 -19.97
CA VAL A 284 -3.10 2.92 -20.98
C VAL A 284 -2.40 1.76 -21.67
#